data_AF-A0A849MYV2-F1
#
_entry.id   AF-A0A849MYV2-F1
#
_cell.length_a   1.000
_cell.length_b   1.000
_cell.length_c   1.000
_cell.angle_alpha   90.00
_cell.angle_beta   90.00
_cell.angle_gamma   90.00
#
_symmetry.space_group_name_H-M   'P 1'
#
loop_
_entity.id
_entity.type
_entity.pdbx_description
1 polymer ?
#
loop_
_entity_poly.entity_id
_entity_poly.type
_entity_poly.pdbx_seq_one_letter_code
_entity_poly.pdbx_strand_id
1 'polypeptide(L)'
;MAMTGDEIRDFYARCAAARQRFQDMAVQSLPKQKVLDQMERLGLALDPEMGQVSDADLAYAFDLAVYTAAPGRSRAIDRVVRRHAGLPSEAALVLNALSRAWLSIFRVLDQHPEEGLILKDELLGGEVWLVDQSIAETVPQGTVIASRIGRVLGFCITTGVVAELDENRLAGINAIISRSGVAAETLLEDPRFATMMWQDGLGFRIG
;
A
#
# COMPACT_ATOMS: atom_id res chain seq x y z
N MET A 1 13.46 -25.30 9.00
CA MET A 1 14.29 -24.37 9.79
C MET A 1 13.63 -22.99 9.64
N ALA A 2 13.32 -22.31 10.74
CA ALA A 2 12.85 -20.92 10.66
C ALA A 2 14.02 -20.05 10.17
N MET A 3 13.73 -19.04 9.34
CA MET A 3 14.75 -18.10 8.87
C MET A 3 15.19 -17.21 10.04
N THR A 4 16.48 -16.88 10.11
CA THR A 4 16.99 -15.88 11.08
C THR A 4 16.59 -14.47 10.67
N GLY A 5 16.68 -13.49 11.58
CA GLY A 5 16.46 -12.07 11.27
C GLY A 5 17.29 -11.57 10.07
N ASP A 6 18.58 -11.90 10.02
CA ASP A 6 19.46 -11.52 8.89
C ASP A 6 19.02 -12.17 7.57
N GLU A 7 18.63 -13.44 7.59
CA GLU A 7 18.11 -14.13 6.40
C GLU A 7 16.81 -13.50 5.91
N ILE A 8 15.95 -13.04 6.84
CA ILE A 8 14.70 -12.33 6.52
C ILE A 8 15.00 -10.96 5.93
N ARG A 9 15.97 -10.24 6.48
CA ARG A 9 16.41 -8.92 6.00
C ARG A 9 16.94 -9.00 4.57
N ASP A 10 17.80 -9.97 4.28
CA ASP A 10 18.35 -10.22 2.95
C ASP A 10 17.26 -10.62 1.95
N PHE A 11 16.34 -11.48 2.37
CA PHE A 11 15.21 -11.89 1.54
C PHE A 11 14.26 -10.72 1.27
N TYR A 12 13.99 -9.88 2.26
CA TYR A 12 13.23 -8.65 2.09
C TYR A 12 13.90 -7.69 1.09
N ALA A 13 15.21 -7.49 1.16
CA ALA A 13 15.91 -6.60 0.23
C ALA A 13 15.70 -7.02 -1.24
N ARG A 14 15.75 -8.33 -1.52
CA ARG A 14 15.43 -8.88 -2.85
C ARG A 14 13.94 -8.71 -3.21
N CYS A 15 13.05 -8.90 -2.24
CA CYS A 15 11.62 -8.65 -2.43
C CYS A 15 11.33 -7.19 -2.76
N ALA A 16 11.98 -6.24 -2.08
CA ALA A 16 11.85 -4.81 -2.33
C ALA A 16 12.36 -4.42 -3.72
N ALA A 17 13.50 -4.97 -4.16
CA ALA A 17 14.00 -4.78 -5.52
C ALA A 17 13.06 -5.34 -6.59
N ALA A 18 12.50 -6.54 -6.35
CA ALA A 18 11.51 -7.14 -7.25
C ALA A 18 10.22 -6.31 -7.29
N ARG A 19 9.74 -5.84 -6.12
CA ARG A 19 8.58 -4.96 -5.99
C ARG A 19 8.75 -3.71 -6.84
N GLN A 20 9.85 -2.97 -6.64
CA GLN A 20 10.14 -1.75 -7.37
C GLN A 20 10.11 -2.00 -8.88
N ARG A 21 10.82 -3.04 -9.35
CA ARG A 21 10.84 -3.41 -10.77
C ARG A 21 9.43 -3.65 -11.33
N PHE A 22 8.57 -4.39 -10.64
CA PHE A 22 7.21 -4.66 -11.13
C PHE A 22 6.31 -3.43 -11.12
N GLN A 23 6.47 -2.56 -10.12
CA GLN A 23 5.74 -1.29 -10.06
C GLN A 23 6.20 -0.33 -11.16
N ASP A 24 7.50 -0.25 -11.45
CA ASP A 24 8.04 0.53 -12.56
C ASP A 24 7.47 0.04 -13.90
N MET A 25 7.43 -1.28 -14.11
CA MET A 25 6.82 -1.88 -15.30
C MET A 25 5.31 -1.58 -15.39
N ALA A 26 4.61 -1.58 -14.26
CA ALA A 26 3.20 -1.23 -14.21
C ALA A 26 2.99 0.25 -14.59
N VAL A 27 3.79 1.16 -14.04
CA VAL A 27 3.80 2.60 -14.34
C VAL A 27 4.13 2.86 -15.81
N GLN A 28 5.18 2.25 -16.35
CA GLN A 28 5.57 2.38 -17.76
C GLN A 28 4.50 1.86 -18.73
N SER A 29 3.62 0.96 -18.28
CA SER A 29 2.50 0.46 -19.08
C SER A 29 1.28 1.38 -19.11
N LEU A 30 1.26 2.43 -18.27
CA LEU A 30 0.12 3.32 -18.12
C LEU A 30 0.20 4.49 -19.11
N PRO A 31 -0.94 4.91 -19.70
CA PRO A 31 -0.99 6.19 -20.40
C PRO A 31 -0.66 7.33 -19.44
N LYS A 32 0.16 8.30 -19.88
CA LYS A 32 0.52 9.49 -19.07
C LYS A 32 -0.70 10.18 -18.48
N GLN A 33 -1.76 10.32 -19.27
CA GLN A 33 -3.01 10.94 -18.83
C GLN A 33 -3.61 10.25 -17.60
N LYS A 34 -3.53 8.91 -17.50
CA LYS A 34 -4.08 8.20 -16.35
C LYS A 34 -3.38 8.57 -15.04
N VAL A 35 -2.08 8.86 -15.07
CA VAL A 35 -1.34 9.34 -13.89
C VAL A 35 -1.76 10.76 -13.55
N LEU A 36 -1.87 11.65 -14.55
CA LEU A 36 -2.36 13.03 -14.36
C LEU A 36 -3.77 13.05 -13.74
N ASP A 37 -4.67 12.18 -14.19
CA ASP A 37 -6.02 12.06 -13.64
C ASP A 37 -5.99 11.63 -12.16
N GLN A 38 -5.02 10.79 -11.74
CA GLN A 38 -4.87 10.44 -10.32
C GLN A 38 -4.27 11.58 -9.50
N MET A 39 -3.33 12.34 -10.07
CA MET A 39 -2.79 13.54 -9.41
C MET A 39 -3.90 14.56 -9.16
N GLU A 40 -4.70 14.88 -10.17
CA GLU A 40 -5.84 15.78 -10.04
C GLU A 40 -6.83 15.28 -8.97
N ARG A 41 -7.15 13.98 -8.99
CA ARG A 41 -8.03 13.36 -7.98
C ARG A 41 -7.48 13.48 -6.56
N LEU A 42 -6.17 13.43 -6.39
CA LEU A 42 -5.51 13.61 -5.10
C LEU A 42 -5.38 15.08 -4.69
N GLY A 43 -5.81 16.02 -5.53
CA GLY A 43 -5.61 17.45 -5.27
C GLY A 43 -4.16 17.90 -5.46
N LEU A 44 -3.32 17.08 -6.11
CA LEU A 44 -1.96 17.45 -6.48
C LEU A 44 -2.04 18.41 -7.66
N ALA A 45 -2.15 19.71 -7.35
CA ALA A 45 -2.10 20.75 -8.36
C ALA A 45 -0.68 20.83 -8.95
N LEU A 46 -0.60 20.84 -10.28
CA LEU A 46 0.56 21.42 -10.98
C LEU A 46 0.43 22.94 -10.83
N ASP A 47 0.63 23.48 -9.62
CA ASP A 47 0.66 24.92 -9.45
C ASP A 47 1.89 25.46 -10.23
N PRO A 48 1.72 26.37 -11.21
CA PRO A 48 2.85 26.97 -11.90
C PRO A 48 3.80 27.76 -10.97
N GLU A 49 3.36 28.12 -9.76
CA GLU A 49 4.16 28.81 -8.73
C GLU A 49 4.67 27.89 -7.60
N MET A 50 4.05 26.72 -7.35
CA MET A 50 4.64 25.73 -6.42
C MET A 50 5.65 24.87 -7.16
N GLY A 51 6.77 24.59 -6.48
CA GLY A 51 7.81 23.69 -6.98
C GLY A 51 7.26 22.33 -7.40
N GLN A 52 8.07 21.60 -8.17
CA GLN A 52 7.77 20.24 -8.63
C GLN A 52 7.15 19.40 -7.50
N VAL A 53 6.05 18.69 -7.81
CA VAL A 53 5.45 17.70 -6.90
C VAL A 53 6.54 16.73 -6.46
N SER A 54 6.67 16.51 -5.15
CA SER A 54 7.73 15.64 -4.62
C SER A 54 7.55 14.20 -5.09
N ASP A 55 8.64 13.45 -5.21
CA ASP A 55 8.57 12.02 -5.56
C ASP A 55 7.72 11.22 -4.54
N ALA A 56 7.74 11.65 -3.27
CA ALA A 56 6.92 11.06 -2.20
C ALA A 56 5.42 11.29 -2.45
N ASP A 57 5.03 12.51 -2.84
CA ASP A 57 3.63 12.82 -3.15
C ASP A 57 3.16 12.13 -4.44
N LEU A 58 4.04 12.07 -5.45
CA LEU A 58 3.79 11.34 -6.69
C LEU A 58 3.58 9.83 -6.46
N ALA A 59 4.21 9.26 -5.43
CA ALA A 59 4.08 7.84 -5.10
C ALA A 59 2.61 7.45 -4.81
N TYR A 60 1.83 8.33 -4.17
CA TYR A 60 0.39 8.12 -3.96
C TYR A 60 -0.39 8.02 -5.27
N ALA A 61 -0.11 8.91 -6.23
CA ALA A 61 -0.74 8.88 -7.55
C ALA A 61 -0.38 7.61 -8.32
N PHE A 62 0.89 7.16 -8.21
CA PHE A 62 1.31 5.90 -8.80
C PHE A 62 0.63 4.69 -8.16
N ASP A 63 0.49 4.63 -6.83
CA ASP A 63 -0.24 3.53 -6.17
C ASP A 63 -1.68 3.44 -6.70
N LEU A 64 -2.41 4.56 -6.75
CA LEU A 64 -3.76 4.57 -7.32
C LEU A 64 -3.77 4.09 -8.77
N ALA A 65 -2.86 4.60 -9.60
CA ALA A 65 -2.82 4.24 -11.01
C ALA A 65 -2.51 2.74 -11.23
N VAL A 66 -1.68 2.16 -10.37
CA VAL A 66 -1.22 0.76 -10.44
C VAL A 66 -2.24 -0.21 -9.89
N TYR A 67 -2.80 0.06 -8.70
CA TYR A 67 -3.60 -0.88 -7.92
C TYR A 67 -5.10 -0.64 -7.96
N THR A 68 -5.56 0.44 -8.59
CA THR A 68 -7.00 0.66 -8.83
C THR A 68 -7.35 0.59 -10.31
N ALA A 69 -8.61 0.25 -10.57
CA ALA A 69 -9.20 0.25 -11.90
C ALA A 69 -10.69 0.58 -11.81
N ALA A 70 -11.23 1.20 -12.85
CA ALA A 70 -12.66 1.33 -12.99
C ALA A 70 -13.33 -0.06 -13.06
N PRO A 71 -14.59 -0.20 -12.61
CA PRO A 71 -15.33 -1.46 -12.71
C PRO A 71 -15.24 -2.07 -14.12
N GLY A 72 -14.97 -3.37 -14.20
CA GLY A 72 -14.79 -4.09 -15.47
C GLY A 72 -13.45 -3.88 -16.17
N ARG A 73 -12.50 -3.13 -15.60
CA ARG A 73 -11.13 -2.99 -16.13
C ARG A 73 -10.13 -3.71 -15.23
N SER A 74 -9.05 -4.24 -15.82
CA SER A 74 -7.94 -4.83 -15.07
C SER A 74 -6.99 -3.76 -14.54
N ARG A 75 -6.46 -3.96 -13.32
CA ARG A 75 -5.43 -3.09 -12.73
C ARG A 75 -4.12 -3.17 -13.51
N ALA A 76 -3.23 -2.20 -13.33
CA ALA A 76 -1.95 -2.23 -14.03
C ALA A 76 -1.10 -3.42 -13.59
N ILE A 77 -1.10 -3.71 -12.29
CA ILE A 77 -0.38 -4.85 -11.73
C ILE A 77 -0.87 -6.18 -12.32
N ASP A 78 -2.18 -6.35 -12.54
CA ASP A 78 -2.75 -7.57 -13.15
C ASP A 78 -2.25 -7.79 -14.58
N ARG A 79 -1.98 -6.70 -15.32
CA ARG A 79 -1.39 -6.78 -16.66
C ARG A 79 0.08 -7.18 -16.60
N VAL A 80 0.81 -6.73 -15.59
CA VAL A 80 2.20 -7.19 -15.35
C VAL A 80 2.21 -8.68 -15.04
N VAL A 81 1.32 -9.17 -14.16
CA VAL A 81 1.16 -10.60 -13.86
C VAL A 81 0.98 -11.43 -15.13
N ARG A 82 0.02 -11.05 -15.99
CA ARG A 82 -0.25 -11.79 -17.25
C ARG A 82 0.96 -11.87 -18.18
N ARG A 83 1.80 -10.84 -18.22
CA ARG A 83 3.02 -10.81 -19.06
C ARG A 83 4.17 -11.63 -18.49
N HIS A 84 4.09 -12.01 -17.21
CA HIS A 84 5.17 -12.65 -16.47
C HIS A 84 4.74 -13.97 -15.83
N ALA A 85 3.70 -14.60 -16.38
CA ALA A 85 3.30 -15.96 -16.02
C ALA A 85 4.48 -16.90 -16.33
N GLY A 86 5.22 -17.33 -15.30
CA GLY A 86 6.39 -18.20 -15.45
C GLY A 86 7.72 -17.65 -14.94
N LEU A 87 7.73 -16.53 -14.20
CA LEU A 87 8.95 -16.06 -13.52
C LEU A 87 9.51 -17.09 -12.52
N PRO A 88 10.82 -17.02 -12.21
CA PRO A 88 11.43 -17.79 -11.12
C PRO A 88 10.73 -17.54 -9.78
N SER A 89 10.80 -18.52 -8.88
CA SER A 89 9.92 -18.63 -7.70
C SER A 89 9.83 -17.36 -6.84
N GLU A 90 10.93 -16.75 -6.41
CA GLU A 90 10.89 -15.59 -5.51
C GLU A 90 10.25 -14.35 -6.16
N ALA A 91 10.65 -14.03 -7.38
CA ALA A 91 10.05 -12.93 -8.15
C ALA A 91 8.56 -13.18 -8.45
N ALA A 92 8.19 -14.44 -8.68
CA ALA A 92 6.79 -14.84 -8.84
C ALA A 92 5.98 -14.70 -7.53
N LEU A 93 6.57 -15.03 -6.38
CA LEU A 93 5.94 -14.83 -5.06
C LEU A 93 5.64 -13.35 -4.82
N VAL A 94 6.61 -12.47 -5.08
CA VAL A 94 6.43 -11.01 -4.96
C VAL A 94 5.36 -10.52 -5.91
N LEU A 95 5.38 -10.92 -7.18
CA LEU A 95 4.38 -10.48 -8.15
C LEU A 95 2.97 -10.96 -7.78
N ASN A 96 2.85 -12.19 -7.29
CA ASN A 96 1.60 -12.72 -6.76
C ASN A 96 1.12 -11.92 -5.53
N ALA A 97 2.04 -11.62 -4.59
CA ALA A 97 1.75 -10.79 -3.42
C ALA A 97 1.22 -9.40 -3.82
N LEU A 98 1.88 -8.74 -4.78
CA LEU A 98 1.44 -7.43 -5.28
C LEU A 98 0.08 -7.49 -5.98
N SER A 99 -0.19 -8.54 -6.75
CA SER A 99 -1.50 -8.71 -7.40
C SER A 99 -2.63 -8.97 -6.40
N ARG A 100 -2.32 -9.51 -5.24
CA ARG A 100 -3.28 -9.80 -4.17
C ARG A 100 -3.18 -8.80 -3.01
N ALA A 101 -2.43 -7.71 -3.21
CA ALA A 101 -2.21 -6.73 -2.19
C ALA A 101 -3.51 -5.99 -1.86
N TRP A 102 -3.78 -5.84 -0.57
CA TRP A 102 -4.96 -5.13 -0.07
C TRP A 102 -4.50 -3.88 0.67
N LEU A 103 -5.32 -2.84 0.57
CA LEU A 103 -5.17 -1.65 1.39
C LEU A 103 -5.99 -1.87 2.66
N SER A 104 -5.44 -1.53 3.81
CA SER A 104 -6.20 -1.43 5.06
C SER A 104 -5.57 -0.35 5.95
N ILE A 105 -6.15 -0.18 7.14
CA ILE A 105 -5.62 0.62 8.22
C ILE A 105 -5.02 -0.32 9.26
N PHE A 106 -3.79 -0.04 9.64
CA PHE A 106 -2.99 -0.87 10.53
C PHE A 106 -2.52 -0.06 11.73
N ARG A 107 -2.50 -0.69 12.90
CA ARG A 107 -1.83 -0.16 14.09
C ARG A 107 -0.55 -0.91 14.35
N VAL A 108 0.55 -0.19 14.57
CA VAL A 108 1.82 -0.79 14.99
C VAL A 108 1.70 -1.27 16.43
N LEU A 109 1.75 -2.58 16.66
CA LEU A 109 1.65 -3.17 17.98
C LEU A 109 3.00 -3.31 18.66
N ASP A 110 4.00 -3.84 17.95
CA ASP A 110 5.35 -4.08 18.47
C ASP A 110 6.33 -4.40 17.32
N GLN A 111 7.62 -4.52 17.63
CA GLN A 111 8.59 -5.16 16.76
C GLN A 111 8.40 -6.68 16.77
N HIS A 112 8.53 -7.31 15.61
CA HIS A 112 8.52 -8.76 15.53
C HIS A 112 9.88 -9.31 16.02
N PRO A 113 9.92 -10.39 16.83
CA PRO A 113 11.17 -10.89 17.44
C PRO A 113 12.30 -11.21 16.45
N GLU A 114 11.94 -11.59 15.23
CA GLU A 114 12.92 -11.93 14.18
C GLU A 114 13.31 -10.72 13.31
N GLU A 115 12.32 -9.97 12.79
CA GLU A 115 12.52 -8.83 11.89
C GLU A 115 11.20 -8.11 11.61
N GLY A 116 11.19 -6.78 11.48
CA GLY A 116 10.00 -6.01 11.10
C GLY A 116 9.02 -5.76 12.25
N LEU A 117 7.73 -5.66 11.93
CA LEU A 117 6.67 -5.20 12.82
C LEU A 117 5.53 -6.22 12.94
N ILE A 118 4.89 -6.23 14.10
CA ILE A 118 3.57 -6.82 14.31
C ILE A 118 2.56 -5.68 14.17
N LEU A 119 1.65 -5.80 13.20
CA LEU A 119 0.56 -4.85 13.02
C LEU A 119 -0.78 -5.50 13.32
N LYS A 120 -1.72 -4.73 13.86
CA LYS A 120 -3.14 -5.09 13.91
C LYS A 120 -3.85 -4.48 12.71
N ASP A 121 -4.60 -5.27 11.94
CA ASP A 121 -5.52 -4.73 10.94
C ASP A 121 -6.77 -4.18 11.66
N GLU A 122 -6.95 -2.87 11.66
CA GLU A 122 -8.04 -2.22 12.40
C GLU A 122 -9.40 -2.39 11.73
N LEU A 123 -9.43 -2.76 10.45
CA LEU A 123 -10.68 -2.90 9.70
C LEU A 123 -11.10 -4.35 9.51
N LEU A 124 -10.16 -5.24 9.21
CA LEU A 124 -10.41 -6.68 9.04
C LEU A 124 -10.17 -7.49 10.32
N GLY A 125 -9.52 -6.89 11.32
CA GLY A 125 -9.09 -7.58 12.51
C GLY A 125 -7.89 -8.51 12.27
N GLY A 126 -7.38 -9.06 13.38
CA GLY A 126 -6.23 -9.95 13.36
C GLY A 126 -4.89 -9.22 13.24
N GLU A 127 -3.82 -10.01 13.31
CA GLU A 127 -2.45 -9.53 13.29
C GLU A 127 -1.75 -9.92 11.98
N VAL A 128 -0.88 -9.03 11.51
CA VAL A 128 -0.02 -9.26 10.35
C VAL A 128 1.43 -8.99 10.72
N TRP A 129 2.30 -9.90 10.33
CA TRP A 129 3.74 -9.69 10.37
C TRP A 129 4.16 -8.90 9.13
N LEU A 130 4.55 -7.65 9.31
CA LEU A 130 5.07 -6.79 8.25
C LEU A 130 6.60 -6.78 8.29
N VAL A 131 7.24 -7.09 7.18
CA VAL A 131 8.68 -6.84 7.00
C VAL A 131 8.82 -5.69 6.02
N ASP A 132 9.14 -4.51 6.55
CA ASP A 132 9.46 -3.32 5.79
C ASP A 132 10.43 -2.46 6.62
N GLN A 133 11.68 -2.34 6.18
CA GLN A 133 12.74 -1.71 6.98
C GLN A 133 12.47 -0.22 7.20
N SER A 134 11.99 0.49 6.17
CA SER A 134 11.79 1.93 6.32
C SER A 134 10.69 2.21 7.35
N ILE A 135 9.60 1.45 7.33
CA ILE A 135 8.53 1.58 8.33
C ILE A 135 9.03 1.15 9.72
N ALA A 136 9.70 0.00 9.82
CA ALA A 136 10.18 -0.52 11.10
C ALA A 136 11.16 0.44 11.81
N GLU A 137 11.92 1.21 11.05
CA GLU A 137 12.87 2.20 11.57
C GLU A 137 12.24 3.56 11.88
N THR A 138 11.14 3.94 11.20
CA THR A 138 10.61 5.30 11.25
C THR A 138 9.28 5.44 11.98
N VAL A 139 8.48 4.37 12.06
CA VAL A 139 7.11 4.43 12.59
C VAL A 139 7.07 3.88 14.02
N PRO A 140 6.77 4.72 15.04
CA PRO A 140 6.70 4.27 16.42
C PRO A 140 5.58 3.27 16.70
N GLN A 141 5.72 2.54 17.82
CA GLN A 141 4.64 1.74 18.39
C GLN A 141 3.41 2.61 18.68
N GLY A 142 2.22 2.06 18.41
CA GLY A 142 0.95 2.73 18.61
C GLY A 142 0.47 3.55 17.42
N THR A 143 1.36 3.93 16.49
CA THR A 143 1.00 4.70 15.30
C THR A 143 0.01 3.95 14.42
N VAL A 144 -0.96 4.68 13.89
CA VAL A 144 -1.94 4.17 12.92
C VAL A 144 -1.49 4.59 11.53
N ILE A 145 -1.42 3.62 10.62
CA ILE A 145 -1.02 3.85 9.23
C ILE A 145 -2.03 3.24 8.27
N ALA A 146 -2.28 3.88 7.14
CA ALA A 146 -2.84 3.23 5.96
C ALA A 146 -1.70 2.80 5.05
N SER A 147 -1.70 1.53 4.65
CA SER A 147 -0.75 1.03 3.66
C SER A 147 -1.38 -0.10 2.85
N ARG A 148 -0.90 -0.29 1.62
CA ARG A 148 -1.22 -1.47 0.84
C ARG A 148 -0.15 -2.51 1.07
N ILE A 149 -0.55 -3.68 1.55
CA ILE A 149 0.36 -4.78 1.86
C ILE A 149 0.02 -6.03 1.07
N GLY A 150 1.04 -6.84 0.77
CA GLY A 150 0.92 -8.11 0.05
C GLY A 150 1.67 -9.22 0.77
N ARG A 151 1.07 -10.40 0.86
CA ARG A 151 1.67 -11.56 1.52
C ARG A 151 2.58 -12.34 0.55
N VAL A 152 3.88 -12.36 0.82
CA VAL A 152 4.88 -13.07 0.00
C VAL A 152 5.07 -14.49 0.49
N LEU A 153 5.25 -14.67 1.81
CA LEU A 153 5.39 -15.96 2.49
C LEU A 153 4.64 -15.89 3.84
N GLY A 154 5.32 -16.16 4.95
CA GLY A 154 4.79 -16.02 6.30
C GLY A 154 4.60 -14.56 6.74
N PHE A 155 5.18 -13.62 6.00
CA PHE A 155 5.11 -12.19 6.28
C PHE A 155 4.56 -11.40 5.07
N CYS A 156 4.16 -10.17 5.34
CA CYS A 156 3.70 -9.19 4.38
C CYS A 156 4.79 -8.16 4.07
N ILE A 157 4.78 -7.63 2.84
CA ILE A 157 5.55 -6.44 2.45
C ILE A 157 4.58 -5.33 2.04
N THR A 158 5.03 -4.08 2.10
CA THR A 158 4.27 -2.94 1.58
C THR A 158 4.35 -2.85 0.06
N THR A 159 3.52 -2.00 -0.54
CA THR A 159 3.70 -1.49 -1.91
C THR A 159 4.58 -0.25 -1.96
N GLY A 160 5.21 0.16 -0.84
CA GLY A 160 6.09 1.32 -0.74
C GLY A 160 5.38 2.64 -0.44
N VAL A 161 4.06 2.63 -0.20
CA VAL A 161 3.28 3.82 0.15
C VAL A 161 2.62 3.64 1.51
N VAL A 162 2.75 4.66 2.36
CA VAL A 162 2.27 4.69 3.73
C VAL A 162 1.74 6.08 4.02
N ALA A 163 0.54 6.16 4.60
CA ALA A 163 -0.02 7.39 5.15
C ALA A 163 -0.19 7.21 6.66
N GLU A 164 0.36 8.11 7.46
CA GLU A 164 0.05 8.16 8.90
C GLU A 164 -1.35 8.74 9.11
N LEU A 165 -2.13 8.12 9.99
CA LEU A 165 -3.47 8.55 10.35
C LEU A 165 -3.51 8.91 11.83
N ASP A 166 -4.26 9.95 12.17
CA ASP A 166 -4.55 10.23 13.58
C ASP A 166 -5.71 9.36 14.10
N GLU A 167 -5.81 9.25 15.43
CA GLU A 167 -6.85 8.46 16.10
C GLU A 167 -8.27 8.93 15.78
N ASN A 168 -8.46 10.24 15.56
CA ASN A 168 -9.78 10.79 15.24
C ASN A 168 -10.23 10.31 13.87
N ARG A 169 -9.31 10.20 12.91
CA ARG A 169 -9.57 9.69 11.58
C ARG A 169 -9.98 8.23 11.60
N LEU A 170 -9.24 7.40 12.34
CA LEU A 170 -9.61 5.99 12.54
C LEU A 170 -10.99 5.87 13.20
N ALA A 171 -11.25 6.63 14.27
CA ALA A 171 -12.54 6.62 14.95
C ALA A 171 -13.70 7.04 14.01
N GLY A 172 -13.48 8.04 13.16
CA GLY A 172 -14.46 8.49 12.16
C GLY A 172 -14.78 7.40 11.14
N ILE A 173 -13.78 6.70 10.63
CA ILE A 173 -13.96 5.59 9.68
C ILE A 173 -14.73 4.44 10.34
N ASN A 174 -14.36 4.06 11.57
CA ASN A 174 -15.08 3.04 12.34
C ASN A 174 -16.54 3.42 12.60
N ALA A 175 -16.82 4.69 12.88
CA ALA A 175 -18.19 5.17 13.06
C ALA A 175 -19.01 5.10 11.75
N ILE A 176 -18.41 5.40 10.60
CA ILE A 176 -19.06 5.29 9.28
C ILE A 176 -19.37 3.82 8.96
N ILE A 177 -18.41 2.92 9.16
CA ILE A 177 -18.60 1.48 8.94
C ILE A 177 -19.75 0.97 9.81
N SER A 178 -19.70 1.28 11.11
CA SER A 178 -20.73 0.86 12.08
C SER A 178 -22.13 1.37 11.74
N ARG A 179 -22.24 2.63 11.25
CA ARG A 179 -23.53 3.23 10.90
C ARG A 179 -24.08 2.76 9.56
N SER A 180 -23.21 2.56 8.57
CA SER A 180 -23.62 2.16 7.22
C SER A 180 -23.99 0.69 7.12
N GLY A 181 -23.47 -0.15 8.04
CA GLY A 181 -23.62 -1.60 7.99
C GLY A 181 -22.90 -2.25 6.81
N VAL A 182 -22.07 -1.49 6.08
CA VAL A 182 -21.25 -1.99 4.99
C VAL A 182 -20.11 -2.82 5.58
N ALA A 183 -19.92 -4.03 5.09
CA ALA A 183 -18.81 -4.89 5.48
C ALA A 183 -17.47 -4.21 5.15
N ALA A 184 -16.48 -4.34 6.04
CA ALA A 184 -15.16 -3.72 5.87
C ALA A 184 -14.51 -4.13 4.55
N GLU A 185 -14.64 -5.40 4.16
CA GLU A 185 -14.13 -5.94 2.91
C GLU A 185 -14.65 -5.18 1.69
N THR A 186 -15.94 -4.86 1.67
CA THR A 186 -16.57 -4.08 0.58
C THR A 186 -16.00 -2.66 0.51
N LEU A 187 -15.71 -2.05 1.67
CA LEU A 187 -15.09 -0.72 1.73
C LEU A 187 -13.67 -0.76 1.15
N LEU A 188 -12.88 -1.77 1.50
CA LEU A 188 -11.49 -1.89 1.05
C LEU A 188 -11.35 -2.15 -0.46
N GLU A 189 -12.37 -2.74 -1.09
CA GLU A 189 -12.44 -2.92 -2.54
C GLU A 189 -12.83 -1.65 -3.31
N ASP A 190 -13.40 -0.65 -2.63
CA ASP A 190 -13.80 0.60 -3.26
C ASP A 190 -12.58 1.50 -3.58
N PRO A 191 -12.32 1.86 -4.85
CA PRO A 191 -11.21 2.75 -5.21
C PRO A 191 -11.24 4.10 -4.48
N ARG A 192 -12.42 4.57 -4.06
CA ARG A 192 -12.58 5.81 -3.30
C ARG A 192 -11.94 5.72 -1.92
N PHE A 193 -11.93 4.53 -1.31
CA PHE A 193 -11.25 4.31 -0.03
C PHE A 193 -9.75 4.56 -0.16
N ALA A 194 -9.11 4.03 -1.21
CA ALA A 194 -7.70 4.29 -1.48
C ALA A 194 -7.42 5.79 -1.74
N THR A 195 -8.27 6.45 -2.53
CA THR A 195 -8.15 7.90 -2.74
C THR A 195 -8.20 8.68 -1.43
N MET A 196 -9.14 8.34 -0.53
CA MET A 196 -9.28 8.99 0.77
C MET A 196 -8.04 8.81 1.66
N MET A 197 -7.50 7.59 1.76
CA MET A 197 -6.29 7.32 2.56
C MET A 197 -5.06 8.09 2.06
N TRP A 198 -4.92 8.21 0.75
CA TRP A 198 -3.80 8.93 0.15
C TRP A 198 -3.96 10.44 0.22
N GLN A 199 -5.19 10.96 0.16
CA GLN A 199 -5.47 12.36 0.48
C GLN A 199 -5.10 12.68 1.94
N ASP A 200 -5.43 11.80 2.88
CA ASP A 200 -5.04 11.96 4.29
C ASP A 200 -3.50 11.99 4.43
N GLY A 201 -2.78 11.10 3.73
CA GLY A 201 -1.31 11.08 3.72
C GLY A 201 -0.65 12.32 3.10
N LEU A 202 -1.34 13.00 2.19
CA LEU A 202 -0.95 14.29 1.61
C LEU A 202 -1.34 15.49 2.51
N GLY A 203 -1.97 15.24 3.66
CA GLY A 203 -2.45 16.28 4.57
C GLY A 203 -3.78 16.93 4.17
N PHE A 204 -4.47 16.42 3.14
CA PHE A 204 -5.83 16.86 2.79
C PHE A 204 -6.82 16.28 3.81
N ARG A 205 -7.11 17.04 4.87
CA ARG A 205 -8.14 16.67 5.84
C ARG A 205 -9.50 17.12 5.32
N ILE A 206 -10.32 16.18 4.89
CA ILE A 206 -11.76 16.44 4.74
C ILE A 206 -12.36 16.40 6.15
N GLY A 207 -12.73 17.58 6.66
CA GLY A 207 -13.40 17.76 7.96
C GLY A 207 -14.81 17.21 8.01
#